data_AF-A0A392RE37-F1
#
_entry.id   AF-A0A392RE37-F1
#
_cell.length_a   1.000
_cell.length_b   1.000
_cell.length_c   1.000
_cell.angle_alpha   90.00
_cell.angle_beta   90.00
_cell.angle_gamma   90.00
#
_symmetry.space_group_name_H-M   'P 1'
#
loop_
_entity.id
_entity.type
_entity.pdbx_description
1 polymer ?
#
loop_
_entity_poly.entity_id
_entity_poly.type
_entity_poly.pdbx_seq_one_letter_code
_entity_poly.pdbx_strand_id
1 'polypeptide(L)'
;MDFVELEAVEGLRWSWNSWPSSKSDLIIPLTIMCTPLSQQGTDLPLLSYDPLLCTRCGAVLNPYARLDYQSRIWHCPFCSQRNPFPRSIADANLPAELFPTYTTVEYSSPSIFHPPGFVFVIDVSSPED
;
A
#
# COMPACT_ATOMS: atom_id res chain seq x y z
N MET A 1 13.95 7.60 -13.02
CA MET A 1 12.76 8.10 -12.35
C MET A 1 13.15 9.35 -11.60
N ASP A 2 12.51 10.46 -11.92
CA ASP A 2 12.59 11.65 -11.05
C ASP A 2 11.65 11.46 -9.84
N PHE A 3 11.71 12.38 -8.86
CA PHE A 3 10.88 12.26 -7.65
C PHE A 3 9.39 12.52 -7.89
N VAL A 4 9.03 13.24 -8.95
CA VAL A 4 7.64 13.53 -9.29
C VAL A 4 7.00 12.30 -9.93
N GLU A 5 7.73 11.60 -10.79
CA GLU A 5 7.34 10.30 -11.34
C GLU A 5 7.15 9.27 -10.23
N LEU A 6 8.05 9.24 -9.23
CA LEU A 6 7.92 8.35 -8.07
C LEU A 6 6.67 8.68 -7.24
N GLU A 7 6.44 9.97 -6.95
CA GLU A 7 5.26 10.46 -6.22
C GLU A 7 3.96 10.14 -6.98
N ALA A 8 3.96 10.23 -8.32
CA ALA A 8 2.81 9.89 -9.14
C ALA A 8 2.48 8.38 -9.12
N VAL A 9 3.50 7.52 -9.04
CA VAL A 9 3.32 6.05 -8.99
C VAL A 9 2.91 5.57 -7.61
N GLU A 10 3.57 6.06 -6.55
CA GLU A 10 3.40 5.52 -5.20
C GLU A 10 2.44 6.36 -4.33
N GLY A 11 2.16 7.61 -4.71
CA GLY A 11 1.46 8.56 -3.86
C GLY A 11 2.27 8.98 -2.62
N LEU A 12 3.59 8.75 -2.64
CA LEU A 12 4.50 8.98 -1.52
C LEU A 12 5.54 10.04 -1.86
N ARG A 13 5.73 11.00 -0.95
CA ARG A 13 6.80 11.99 -1.03
C ARG A 13 7.63 12.00 0.24
N TRP A 14 8.90 11.64 0.09
CA TRP A 14 9.87 11.60 1.18
C TRP A 14 10.65 12.91 1.29
N SER A 15 10.93 13.33 2.52
CA SER A 15 11.94 14.36 2.81
C SER A 15 13.34 13.90 2.42
N TRP A 16 13.62 12.60 2.60
CA TRP A 16 14.89 11.95 2.27
C TRP A 16 14.63 10.58 1.62
N ASN A 17 15.05 10.41 0.36
CA ASN A 17 14.95 9.13 -0.37
C ASN A 17 16.12 8.16 -0.07
N SER A 18 17.12 8.63 0.67
CA SER A 18 18.24 7.81 1.15
C SER A 18 18.45 8.12 2.62
N TRP A 19 18.55 7.07 3.44
CA TRP A 19 18.60 7.20 4.88
C TRP A 19 20.03 7.03 5.38
N PRO A 20 20.41 7.76 6.45
CA PRO A 20 21.66 7.54 7.13
C PRO A 20 21.65 6.16 7.82
N SER A 21 22.77 5.44 7.72
CA SER A 21 22.94 4.11 8.32
C SER A 21 23.18 4.14 9.83
N SER A 22 23.35 5.32 10.41
CA SER A 22 23.60 5.55 11.84
C SER A 22 22.75 6.71 12.34
N LYS A 23 22.65 6.87 13.67
CA LYS A 23 21.98 8.03 14.25
C LYS A 23 22.62 9.31 13.74
N SER A 24 21.82 10.13 13.09
CA SER A 24 22.24 11.40 12.50
C SER A 24 21.28 12.49 12.95
N ASP A 25 21.81 13.66 13.27
CA ASP A 25 21.02 14.86 13.56
C ASP A 25 20.57 15.50 12.25
N LEU A 26 19.58 14.88 11.59
CA LEU A 26 18.97 15.47 10.39
C LEU A 26 18.18 16.72 10.80
N ILE A 27 18.56 17.87 10.25
CA ILE A 27 17.86 19.16 10.49
C ILE A 27 16.40 19.05 10.02
N ILE A 28 16.17 18.40 8.88
CA ILE A 28 14.84 18.06 8.39
C ILE A 28 14.56 16.61 8.82
N PRO A 29 13.49 16.35 9.60
CA PRO A 29 13.19 15.01 10.09
C PRO A 29 12.90 14.03 8.95
N LEU A 30 13.15 12.73 9.18
CA LEU A 30 12.69 11.66 8.30
C LEU A 30 11.16 11.61 8.34
N THR A 31 10.54 12.19 7.31
CA THR A 31 9.09 12.27 7.16
C THR A 31 8.65 11.87 5.76
N ILE A 32 7.39 11.47 5.67
CA ILE A 32 6.70 11.09 4.45
C ILE A 32 5.35 11.79 4.38
N MET A 33 5.00 12.32 3.21
CA MET A 33 3.64 12.72 2.86
C MET A 33 3.03 11.60 2.03
N CYS A 34 1.85 11.14 2.43
CA CYS A 34 1.16 10.02 1.78
C CYS A 34 -0.21 10.48 1.28
N THR A 35 -0.53 10.13 0.04
CA THR A 35 -1.84 10.34 -0.60
C THR A 35 -2.47 8.97 -0.89
N PRO A 36 -3.16 8.35 0.08
CA PRO A 36 -3.60 6.95 -0.03
C PRO A 36 -4.59 6.69 -1.18
N LEU A 37 -5.45 7.67 -1.47
CA LEU A 37 -6.47 7.59 -2.52
C LEU A 37 -6.03 8.37 -3.78
N SER A 38 -4.73 8.31 -4.09
CA SER A 38 -4.16 9.03 -5.24
C SER A 38 -4.85 8.61 -6.53
N GLN A 39 -5.36 9.61 -7.27
CA GLN A 39 -5.99 9.43 -8.58
C GLN A 39 -4.97 9.55 -9.73
N GLN A 40 -3.69 9.78 -9.40
CA GLN A 40 -2.63 10.10 -10.36
C GLN A 40 -1.88 8.86 -10.87
N GLY A 41 -2.04 7.71 -10.18
CA GLY A 41 -1.46 6.44 -10.61
C GLY A 41 -2.25 5.85 -11.78
N THR A 42 -1.59 5.74 -12.94
CA THR A 42 -2.09 4.96 -14.08
C THR A 42 -2.21 3.49 -13.71
N ASP A 43 -3.39 2.89 -13.90
CA ASP A 43 -3.67 1.46 -13.74
C ASP A 43 -3.24 0.85 -12.40
N LEU A 44 -3.74 1.41 -11.29
CA LEU A 44 -3.63 0.75 -9.98
C LEU A 44 -4.35 -0.62 -10.05
N PRO A 45 -3.64 -1.74 -9.82
CA PRO A 45 -4.25 -3.06 -9.94
C PRO A 45 -5.26 -3.28 -8.80
N LEU A 46 -6.51 -3.55 -9.17
CA LEU A 46 -7.57 -3.91 -8.24
C LEU A 46 -7.64 -5.44 -8.11
N LEU A 47 -7.33 -5.93 -6.91
CA LEU A 47 -7.28 -7.35 -6.59
C LEU A 47 -8.63 -7.78 -5.99
N SER A 48 -9.26 -8.79 -6.56
CA SER A 48 -10.59 -9.28 -6.18
C SER A 48 -10.58 -10.33 -5.06
N TYR A 49 -9.58 -10.26 -4.19
CA TYR A 49 -9.36 -11.18 -3.09
C TYR A 49 -8.78 -10.45 -1.88
N ASP A 50 -8.88 -11.08 -0.71
CA ASP A 50 -8.37 -10.51 0.53
C ASP A 50 -6.82 -10.52 0.56
N PRO A 51 -6.20 -9.50 1.18
CA PRO A 51 -4.75 -9.43 1.31
C PRO A 51 -4.19 -10.59 2.14
N LEU A 52 -3.04 -11.12 1.72
CA LEU A 52 -2.30 -12.11 2.51
C LEU A 52 -1.55 -11.40 3.65
N LEU A 53 -1.97 -11.64 4.88
CA LEU A 53 -1.39 -11.02 6.07
C LEU A 53 -0.30 -11.89 6.69
N CYS A 54 0.76 -11.26 7.19
CA CYS A 54 1.74 -11.92 8.03
C CYS A 54 1.11 -12.32 9.36
N THR A 55 1.27 -13.60 9.72
CA THR A 55 0.72 -14.20 10.95
C THR A 55 1.26 -13.61 12.25
N ARG A 56 2.39 -12.87 12.19
CA ARG A 56 3.04 -12.27 13.36
C ARG A 56 2.79 -10.77 13.50
N CYS A 57 2.98 -9.99 12.43
CA CYS A 57 2.92 -8.53 12.49
C CYS A 57 1.73 -7.91 11.74
N GLY A 58 0.92 -8.71 11.03
CA GLY A 58 -0.20 -8.22 10.24
C GLY A 58 0.19 -7.47 8.96
N ALA A 59 1.48 -7.36 8.63
CA ALA A 59 1.92 -6.75 7.37
C ALA A 59 1.41 -7.54 6.16
N VAL A 60 1.00 -6.83 5.12
CA VAL A 60 0.49 -7.40 3.86
C VAL A 60 1.66 -7.90 3.00
N LEU A 61 1.45 -9.01 2.30
CA LEU A 61 2.35 -9.49 1.23
C LEU A 61 2.62 -8.38 0.22
N ASN A 62 3.87 -8.21 -0.18
CA ASN A 62 4.30 -7.14 -1.09
C ASN A 62 5.57 -7.58 -1.86
N PRO A 63 5.99 -6.84 -2.90
CA PRO A 63 7.09 -7.24 -3.78
C PRO A 63 8.45 -7.43 -3.09
N TYR A 64 8.63 -6.90 -1.89
CA TYR A 64 9.88 -7.01 -1.12
C TYR A 64 9.96 -8.31 -0.29
N ALA A 65 8.92 -9.15 -0.30
CA ALA A 65 8.94 -10.45 0.36
C ALA A 65 9.87 -11.43 -0.37
N ARG A 66 10.63 -12.25 0.39
CA ARG A 66 11.42 -13.34 -0.20
C ARG A 66 10.58 -14.59 -0.35
N LEU A 67 10.48 -15.10 -1.56
CA LEU A 67 9.65 -16.26 -1.90
C LEU A 67 10.48 -17.55 -1.91
N ASP A 68 9.91 -18.61 -1.36
CA ASP A 68 10.38 -19.99 -1.50
C ASP A 68 9.26 -20.82 -2.12
N TYR A 69 9.38 -21.07 -3.43
CA TYR A 69 8.38 -21.80 -4.19
C TYR A 69 8.33 -23.29 -3.86
N GLN A 70 9.46 -23.90 -3.48
CA GLN A 70 9.52 -25.32 -3.16
C GLN A 70 8.76 -25.60 -1.87
N SER A 71 9.02 -24.81 -0.83
CA SER A 71 8.32 -24.95 0.45
C SER A 71 6.98 -24.22 0.50
N ARG A 72 6.66 -23.42 -0.53
CA ARG A 72 5.45 -22.59 -0.63
C ARG A 72 5.31 -21.62 0.55
N ILE A 73 6.41 -20.94 0.86
CA ILE A 73 6.51 -19.99 1.97
C ILE A 73 7.00 -18.64 1.45
N TRP A 74 6.52 -17.56 2.07
CA TRP A 74 7.11 -16.23 1.93
C TRP A 74 7.65 -15.73 3.27
N HIS A 75 8.71 -14.95 3.18
CA HIS A 75 9.34 -14.31 4.33
C HIS A 75 8.90 -12.85 4.38
N CYS A 76 8.30 -12.46 5.50
CA CYS A 76 7.85 -11.08 5.69
C CYS A 76 9.06 -10.13 5.69
N PRO A 77 9.06 -9.05 4.88
CA PRO A 77 10.18 -8.12 4.82
C PRO A 77 10.37 -7.30 6.11
N PHE A 78 9.33 -7.22 6.95
CA PHE A 78 9.36 -6.42 8.18
C PHE A 78 9.86 -7.21 9.40
N CYS A 79 9.38 -8.45 9.58
CA CYS A 79 9.68 -9.25 10.78
C CYS A 79 10.38 -10.59 10.50
N SER A 80 10.67 -10.88 9.22
CA SER A 80 11.30 -12.12 8.74
C SER A 80 10.52 -13.40 9.07
N GLN A 81 9.27 -13.29 9.52
CA GLN A 81 8.40 -14.43 9.77
C GLN A 81 8.17 -15.23 8.49
N ARG A 82 8.20 -16.56 8.61
CA ARG A 82 7.83 -17.50 7.56
C ARG A 82 6.32 -17.68 7.56
N ASN A 83 5.68 -17.43 6.43
CA ASN A 83 4.23 -17.55 6.27
C ASN A 83 3.95 -18.47 5.07
N PRO A 84 3.04 -19.46 5.21
CA PRO A 84 2.67 -20.33 4.10
C PRO A 84 1.81 -19.58 3.08
N PHE A 85 1.91 -19.96 1.82
CA PHE A 85 0.95 -19.55 0.81
C PHE A 85 -0.33 -20.40 0.90
N PRO A 86 -1.53 -19.80 0.72
CA PRO A 86 -2.79 -20.53 0.73
C PRO A 86 -2.98 -21.42 -0.50
N ARG A 87 -2.27 -21.13 -1.61
CA ARG A 87 -2.31 -21.88 -2.87
C ARG A 87 -0.88 -22.06 -3.39
N SER A 88 -0.67 -23.06 -4.24
CA SER A 88 0.62 -23.24 -4.94
C SER A 88 0.87 -22.05 -5.86
N ILE A 89 2.01 -21.39 -5.68
CA ILE A 89 2.47 -20.29 -6.53
C ILE A 89 3.58 -20.83 -7.43
N ALA A 90 3.51 -20.52 -8.72
CA ALA A 90 4.55 -20.83 -9.69
C ALA A 90 5.05 -19.51 -10.30
N ASP A 91 6.30 -19.48 -10.76
CA ASP A 91 6.92 -18.27 -11.33
C ASP A 91 6.09 -17.63 -12.46
N ALA A 92 5.36 -18.45 -13.23
CA ALA A 92 4.53 -17.97 -14.35
C ALA A 92 3.19 -17.34 -13.93
N ASN A 93 2.73 -17.53 -12.69
CA ASN A 93 1.43 -17.07 -12.18
C ASN A 93 1.60 -16.42 -10.80
N LEU A 94 2.48 -15.42 -10.73
CA LEU A 94 2.63 -14.60 -9.54
C LEU A 94 1.41 -13.67 -9.36
N PRO A 95 0.87 -13.56 -8.14
CA PRO A 95 -0.06 -12.51 -7.76
C PRO A 95 0.47 -11.11 -8.11
N ALA A 96 -0.44 -10.19 -8.43
CA ALA A 96 -0.04 -8.89 -8.96
C ALA A 96 0.73 -8.05 -7.95
N GLU A 97 0.42 -8.18 -6.66
CA GLU A 97 1.11 -7.56 -5.52
C GLU A 97 2.55 -8.05 -5.31
N LEU A 98 3.02 -9.01 -6.11
CA LEU A 98 4.41 -9.46 -6.12
C LEU A 98 5.21 -8.96 -7.32
N PHE A 99 4.58 -8.30 -8.30
CA PHE A 99 5.34 -7.69 -9.38
C PHE A 99 6.05 -6.42 -8.87
N PRO A 100 7.36 -6.27 -9.15
CA PRO A 100 8.11 -5.09 -8.73
C PRO A 100 7.58 -3.76 -9.29
N THR A 101 6.80 -3.81 -10.38
CA THR A 101 6.14 -2.65 -11.00
C THR A 101 4.90 -2.19 -10.25
N TYR A 102 4.34 -3.03 -9.36
CA TYR A 102 3.15 -2.74 -8.58
C TYR A 102 3.52 -2.62 -7.10
N THR A 103 4.15 -1.49 -6.74
CA THR A 103 4.47 -1.17 -5.34
C THR A 103 3.24 -0.76 -4.53
N THR A 104 2.17 -0.34 -5.21
CA THR A 104 0.87 -0.01 -4.64
C THR A 104 -0.21 -0.82 -5.37
N VAL A 105 -1.15 -1.38 -4.61
CA VAL A 105 -2.29 -2.15 -5.12
C VAL A 105 -3.54 -1.84 -4.29
N GLU A 106 -4.72 -2.06 -4.85
CA GLU A 106 -5.98 -1.96 -4.11
C GLU A 106 -6.62 -3.35 -3.96
N TYR A 107 -7.16 -3.65 -2.78
CA TYR A 107 -7.89 -4.88 -2.52
C TYR A 107 -9.39 -4.59 -2.46
N SER A 108 -10.16 -5.29 -3.30
CA SER A 108 -11.62 -5.30 -3.25
C SER A 108 -12.08 -6.55 -2.51
N SER A 109 -12.45 -6.37 -1.24
CA SER A 109 -13.12 -7.42 -0.47
C SER A 109 -14.64 -7.29 -0.64
N PRO A 110 -15.39 -8.41 -0.78
CA PRO A 110 -16.84 -8.39 -0.79
C PRO A 110 -17.36 -7.96 0.58
N SER A 111 -17.47 -6.66 0.78
CA SER A 111 -17.98 -6.04 2.00
C SER A 111 -19.46 -5.66 1.84
N ILE A 112 -20.16 -5.64 2.96
CA ILE A 112 -21.55 -5.17 3.02
C ILE A 112 -21.51 -3.64 2.92
N PHE A 113 -21.96 -3.10 1.79
CA PHE A 113 -22.07 -1.66 1.61
C PHE A 113 -23.23 -1.11 2.44
N HIS A 114 -22.91 -0.18 3.33
CA HIS A 114 -23.91 0.71 3.93
C HIS A 114 -24.03 1.96 3.07
N PRO A 115 -25.24 2.43 2.72
CA PRO A 115 -25.40 3.65 1.93
C PRO A 115 -24.85 4.86 2.72
N PRO A 116 -24.15 5.80 2.06
CA PRO A 116 -23.70 7.02 2.72
C PRO A 116 -24.89 7.87 3.18
N GLY A 117 -24.83 8.39 4.40
CA GLY A 117 -25.79 9.35 4.93
C GLY A 117 -25.30 10.78 4.68
N PHE A 118 -26.18 11.64 4.16
CA PHE A 118 -25.90 13.06 3.95
C PHE A 118 -26.87 13.90 4.79
N VAL A 119 -26.32 14.82 5.60
CA VAL A 119 -27.11 15.75 6.42
C VAL A 119 -26.74 17.18 5.99
N PHE A 120 -27.72 17.92 5.50
CA PHE A 120 -27.55 19.33 5.16
C PHE A 120 -27.98 20.19 6.34
N VAL A 121 -27.03 20.95 6.89
CA VAL A 121 -27.29 21.94 7.94
C VAL A 121 -27.23 23.31 7.29
N ILE A 122 -28.40 23.92 7.11
CA ILE A 122 -28.54 25.20 6.40
C ILE A 122 -28.84 26.28 7.44
N ASP A 123 -27.99 27.28 7.51
CA ASP A 123 -28.27 28.51 8.24
C ASP A 123 -29.24 29.37 7.42
N VAL A 124 -30.39 29.69 8.01
CA VAL A 124 -31.44 30.53 7.41
C VAL A 124 -31.39 31.98 7.89
N SER A 125 -30.37 32.36 8.67
CA SER A 125 -30.25 33.70 9.25
C SER A 125 -29.59 34.75 8.35
N SER A 126 -29.37 34.44 7.06
CA SER A 126 -28.89 35.43 6.10
C SER A 126 -29.96 36.52 5.87
N PRO A 127 -29.58 37.82 5.89
CA PRO A 127 -30.51 38.89 5.55
C PRO A 127 -31.03 38.71 4.12
N GLU A 128 -32.34 38.87 3.92
CA GLU A 128 -32.94 38.97 2.58
C GLU A 128 -32.42 40.26 1.91
N ASP A 129 -31.97 40.17 0.66
CA ASP A 129 -31.76 41.33 -0.22
C ASP A 129 -33.08 42.04 -0.52
#